data_AF-A0A0D3A3Q0-F1
#
_entry.id   AF-A0A0D3A3Q0-F1
#
_cell.length_a   1.000
_cell.length_b   1.000
_cell.length_c   1.000
_cell.angle_alpha   90.00
_cell.angle_beta   90.00
_cell.angle_gamma   90.00
#
_symmetry.space_group_name_H-M   'P 1'
#
loop_
_entity.id
_entity.type
_entity.pdbx_description
1 polymer ?
#
loop_
_entity_poly.entity_id
_entity_poly.type
_entity_poly.pdbx_seq_one_letter_code
_entity_poly.pdbx_strand_id
1 'polypeptide(L)'
;MQLYERAYKNKAGQFLDGKSEQIFNDLVAQVDDRQTQLTQQSTEGLPVTLSTLEVDKIYEETQEDEVIALRRESEQLRRESAQLRNEMDSTRSAFTTRMGGLEGFLDVIAATNPE
;
A
#
# COMPACT_ATOMS: atom_id res chain seq x y z
N MET A 1 -2.36 18.36 -15.15
CA MET A 1 -1.48 18.74 -14.01
C MET A 1 -2.09 19.70 -12.98
N GLN A 2 -2.72 20.82 -13.37
CA GLN A 2 -3.23 21.80 -12.39
C GLN A 2 -4.27 21.24 -11.39
N LEU A 3 -5.09 20.27 -11.79
CA LEU A 3 -6.06 19.62 -10.90
C LEU A 3 -5.37 18.79 -9.82
N TYR A 4 -4.28 18.10 -10.17
CA TYR A 4 -3.48 17.33 -9.22
C TYR A 4 -2.81 18.25 -8.20
N GLU A 5 -2.17 19.32 -8.66
CA GLU A 5 -1.59 20.32 -7.78
C GLU A 5 -2.62 20.93 -6.84
N ARG A 6 -3.84 21.20 -7.31
CA ARG A 6 -4.92 21.75 -6.48
C ARG A 6 -5.45 20.77 -5.44
N ALA A 7 -5.47 19.48 -5.74
CA ALA A 7 -5.95 18.44 -4.83
C ALA A 7 -4.90 18.04 -3.78
N TYR A 8 -3.62 18.07 -4.16
CA TYR A 8 -2.52 17.51 -3.37
C TYR A 8 -1.49 18.53 -2.88
N LYS A 9 -1.66 19.83 -3.17
CA LYS A 9 -0.86 20.91 -2.57
C LYS A 9 -1.69 21.75 -1.59
N ASN A 10 -1.04 22.19 -0.52
CA ASN A 10 -1.60 23.15 0.43
C ASN A 10 -1.63 24.58 -0.16
N LYS A 11 -2.19 25.53 0.60
CA LYS A 11 -2.25 26.94 0.17
C LYS A 11 -0.88 27.61 -0.02
N ALA A 12 0.19 27.02 0.54
CA ALA A 12 1.57 27.47 0.36
C ALA A 12 2.27 26.81 -0.84
N GLY A 13 1.56 25.98 -1.62
CA GLY A 13 2.11 25.31 -2.80
C GLY A 13 2.98 24.09 -2.48
N GLN A 14 2.98 23.60 -1.25
CA GLN A 14 3.71 22.39 -0.84
C GLN A 14 2.79 21.17 -0.89
N PHE A 15 3.34 20.00 -1.26
CA PHE A 15 2.57 18.75 -1.24
C PHE A 15 2.11 18.40 0.18
N LEU A 16 0.93 17.77 0.27
CA LEU A 16 0.33 17.38 1.55
C LEU A 16 1.15 16.29 2.28
N ASP A 17 1.82 15.43 1.53
CA ASP A 17 2.66 14.35 2.03
C ASP A 17 3.70 13.94 0.98
N GLY A 18 4.74 13.20 1.40
CA GLY A 18 5.83 12.80 0.51
C GLY A 18 5.43 11.81 -0.59
N LYS A 19 4.34 11.04 -0.41
CA LYS A 19 3.84 10.11 -1.43
C LYS A 19 3.17 10.88 -2.57
N SER A 20 2.39 11.92 -2.24
CA SER A 20 1.83 12.84 -3.22
C SER A 20 2.90 13.53 -4.06
N GLU A 21 4.01 13.94 -3.44
CA GLU A 21 5.15 14.53 -4.14
C GLU A 21 5.83 13.51 -5.07
N GLN A 22 6.03 12.29 -4.60
CA GLN A 22 6.62 11.22 -5.39
C GLN A 22 5.77 10.89 -6.63
N ILE A 23 4.46 10.72 -6.46
CA ILE A 23 3.53 10.44 -7.56
C ILE A 23 3.53 11.60 -8.57
N PHE A 24 3.57 12.85 -8.12
CA PHE A 24 3.66 13.99 -9.03
C PHE A 24 4.94 13.93 -9.87
N ASN A 25 6.09 13.67 -9.25
CA ASN A 25 7.37 13.58 -9.93
C ASN A 25 7.40 12.42 -10.94
N ASP A 26 6.82 11.28 -10.58
CA ASP A 26 6.68 10.13 -11.48
C ASP A 26 5.79 10.48 -12.69
N LEU A 27 4.69 11.20 -12.47
CA LEU A 27 3.81 11.71 -13.52
C LEU A 27 4.53 12.70 -14.45
N VAL A 28 5.31 13.63 -13.89
CA VAL A 28 6.14 14.56 -14.68
C VAL A 28 7.12 13.78 -15.55
N ALA A 29 7.81 12.79 -14.98
CA ALA A 29 8.76 11.95 -15.72
C ALA A 29 8.06 11.15 -16.84
N GLN A 30 6.88 10.57 -16.57
CA GLN A 30 6.12 9.80 -17.56
C GLN A 30 5.61 10.68 -18.72
N VAL A 31 5.19 11.92 -18.43
CA VAL A 31 4.82 12.91 -19.45
C VAL A 31 6.03 13.24 -20.34
N ASP A 32 7.20 13.46 -19.74
CA ASP A 32 8.44 13.79 -20.45
C ASP A 32 8.93 12.63 -21.34
N ASP A 33 8.90 11.40 -20.81
CA ASP A 33 9.22 10.18 -21.55
C ASP A 33 8.28 10.00 -22.75
N ARG A 34 6.98 10.22 -22.55
CA ARG A 34 5.99 10.11 -23.63
C ARG A 34 6.16 11.20 -24.66
N GLN A 35 6.54 12.41 -24.24
CA GLN A 35 6.84 13.51 -25.15
C GLN A 35 8.06 13.19 -26.02
N THR A 36 9.08 12.59 -25.42
CA THR A 36 10.29 12.13 -26.09
C THR A 36 9.98 11.02 -27.10
N GLN A 37 9.15 10.05 -26.73
CA GLN A 37 8.70 8.98 -27.64
C GLN A 37 7.91 9.53 -28.83
N LEU A 38 6.97 10.46 -28.61
CA LEU A 38 6.19 11.08 -29.69
C LEU A 38 7.06 11.92 -30.63
N THR A 39 8.05 12.62 -30.09
CA THR A 39 9.02 13.38 -30.90
C THR A 39 9.87 12.45 -31.77
N GLN A 40 10.24 11.27 -31.27
CA GLN A 40 10.94 10.25 -32.05
C GLN A 40 10.06 9.60 -33.12
N GLN A 41 8.75 9.48 -32.87
CA GLN A 41 7.78 8.95 -33.85
C GLN A 41 7.36 9.99 -34.90
N SER A 42 7.53 11.28 -34.60
CA SER A 42 7.28 12.35 -35.56
C SER A 42 8.36 12.35 -36.64
N THR A 43 7.98 12.02 -37.87
CA THR A 43 8.87 11.92 -39.05
C THR A 43 9.67 13.21 -39.31
N GLU A 44 9.23 14.34 -38.77
CA GLU A 44 9.89 15.65 -38.93
C GLU A 44 10.84 16.03 -37.78
N GLY A 45 10.94 15.21 -36.72
CA GLY A 45 11.76 15.53 -35.54
C GLY A 45 11.31 16.80 -34.80
N LEU A 46 10.11 17.30 -35.12
CA LEU A 46 9.51 18.44 -34.45
C LEU A 46 9.04 18.02 -33.06
N PRO A 47 9.29 18.84 -32.03
CA PRO A 47 8.78 18.59 -30.69
C PRO A 47 7.25 18.57 -30.78
N VAL A 48 6.67 17.39 -30.58
CA VAL A 48 5.24 17.26 -30.36
C VAL A 48 4.96 17.98 -29.03
N THR A 49 3.82 18.64 -28.91
CA THR A 49 3.36 19.17 -27.62
C THR A 49 2.14 18.35 -27.21
N LEU A 50 2.22 17.68 -26.06
CA LEU A 50 1.10 16.92 -25.53
C LEU A 50 -0.06 17.88 -25.24
N SER A 51 -1.22 17.57 -25.80
CA SER A 51 -2.45 18.27 -25.50
C SER A 51 -2.93 17.96 -24.08
N THR A 52 -3.77 18.83 -23.51
CA THR A 52 -4.37 18.61 -22.18
C THR A 52 -5.03 17.24 -22.06
N LEU A 53 -5.69 16.77 -23.14
CA LEU A 53 -6.37 15.47 -23.18
C LEU A 53 -5.39 14.29 -23.09
N GLU A 54 -4.22 14.39 -23.70
CA GLU A 54 -3.20 13.34 -23.64
C GLU A 54 -2.52 13.29 -22.26
N VAL A 55 -2.34 14.45 -21.62
CA VAL A 55 -1.87 14.51 -20.23
C VAL A 55 -2.89 13.92 -19.27
N ASP A 56 -4.19 14.16 -19.49
CA ASP A 56 -5.27 13.56 -18.68
C ASP A 56 -5.32 12.03 -18.85
N LYS A 57 -5.07 11.53 -20.06
CA LYS A 57 -4.98 10.08 -20.31
C LYS A 57 -3.79 9.43 -19.60
N ILE A 58 -2.62 10.08 -19.60
CA ILE A 58 -1.44 9.60 -18.85
C ILE A 58 -1.77 9.52 -17.36
N TYR A 59 -2.49 10.51 -16.84
CA TYR A 59 -2.94 10.52 -15.46
C TYR A 59 -3.89 9.37 -15.10
N GLU A 60 -4.85 9.04 -15.98
CA GLU A 60 -5.72 7.88 -15.80
C GLU A 60 -4.92 6.56 -15.78
N GLU A 61 -3.95 6.41 -16.70
CA GLU A 61 -3.06 5.24 -16.73
C GLU A 61 -2.24 5.12 -15.42
N THR A 62 -1.64 6.20 -14.91
CA THR A 62 -0.90 6.18 -13.64
C THR A 62 -1.80 5.85 -12.44
N GLN A 63 -3.04 6.36 -12.42
CA GLN A 63 -4.02 6.07 -11.39
C GLN A 63 -4.42 4.58 -11.38
N GLU A 64 -4.63 3.99 -12.55
CA GLU A 64 -4.92 2.56 -12.66
C GLU A 64 -3.76 1.70 -12.14
N ASP A 65 -2.52 2.06 -12.48
CA ASP A 65 -1.32 1.37 -11.97
C ASP A 65 -1.18 1.48 -10.45
N GLU A 66 -1.47 2.66 -9.86
CA GLU A 66 -1.46 2.83 -8.40
C GLU A 66 -2.55 1.99 -7.74
N VAL A 67 -3.77 1.96 -8.30
CA VAL A 67 -4.88 1.14 -7.77
C VAL A 67 -4.52 -0.35 -7.80
N ILE A 68 -3.85 -0.81 -8.86
CA ILE A 68 -3.36 -2.19 -8.96
C ILE A 68 -2.29 -2.47 -7.90
N ALA A 69 -1.35 -1.56 -7.70
CA ALA A 69 -0.30 -1.69 -6.69
C ALA A 69 -0.87 -1.74 -5.27
N LEU A 70 -1.77 -0.81 -4.94
CA LEU A 70 -2.48 -0.76 -3.64
C LEU A 70 -3.32 -2.01 -3.40
N ARG A 71 -3.96 -2.54 -4.45
CA ARG A 71 -4.72 -3.80 -4.34
C ARG A 71 -3.80 -4.97 -3.98
N ARG A 72 -2.63 -5.08 -4.60
CA ARG A 72 -1.64 -6.12 -4.24
C ARG A 72 -1.17 -5.98 -2.80
N GLU A 73 -0.84 -4.76 -2.38
CA GLU A 73 -0.40 -4.48 -1.01
C GLU A 73 -1.49 -4.85 0.01
N SER A 74 -2.73 -4.45 -0.25
CA SER A 74 -3.89 -4.81 0.58
C SER A 74 -4.10 -6.32 0.67
N GLU A 75 -3.99 -7.03 -0.45
CA GLU A 75 -4.06 -8.50 -0.47
C GLU A 75 -2.94 -9.15 0.33
N GLN A 76 -1.71 -8.62 0.27
CA GLN A 76 -0.59 -9.10 1.06
C GLN A 76 -0.82 -8.88 2.55
N LEU A 77 -1.18 -7.66 2.96
CA LEU A 77 -1.51 -7.33 4.35
C LEU A 77 -2.63 -8.23 4.89
N ARG A 78 -3.62 -8.57 4.06
CA ARG A 78 -4.69 -9.48 4.44
C ARG A 78 -4.18 -10.91 4.73
N ARG A 79 -3.19 -11.39 3.97
CA ARG A 79 -2.55 -12.69 4.20
C ARG A 79 -1.72 -12.68 5.48
N GLU A 80 -0.90 -11.65 5.67
CA GLU A 80 -0.07 -11.49 6.88
C GLU A 80 -0.93 -11.38 8.14
N SER A 81 -2.01 -10.60 8.07
CA SER A 81 -2.99 -10.49 9.16
C SER A 81 -3.64 -11.84 9.51
N ALA A 82 -4.02 -12.62 8.49
CA ALA A 82 -4.56 -13.96 8.71
C ALA A 82 -3.54 -14.91 9.35
N GLN A 83 -2.27 -14.83 8.94
CA GLN A 83 -1.19 -15.63 9.53
C GLN A 83 -0.97 -15.28 11.00
N LEU A 84 -0.83 -13.99 11.32
CA LEU A 84 -0.68 -13.52 12.70
C LEU A 84 -1.85 -13.96 13.58
N ARG A 85 -3.07 -13.96 13.04
CA ARG A 85 -4.25 -14.43 13.77
C ARG A 85 -4.16 -15.92 14.11
N ASN A 86 -3.75 -16.74 13.15
CA ASN A 86 -3.54 -18.18 13.37
C ASN A 86 -2.43 -18.44 14.40
N GLU A 87 -1.33 -17.68 14.36
CA GLU A 87 -0.24 -17.79 15.34
C GLU A 87 -0.68 -17.39 16.75
N MET A 88 -1.45 -16.31 16.87
CA MET A 88 -2.07 -15.91 18.15
C MET A 88 -3.01 -16.99 18.69
N ASP A 89 -3.86 -17.56 17.85
CA ASP A 89 -4.80 -18.61 18.27
C ASP A 89 -4.06 -19.88 18.69
N SER A 90 -2.97 -20.24 18.00
CA SER A 90 -2.09 -21.34 18.38
C SER A 90 -1.42 -21.10 19.74
N THR A 91 -0.89 -19.90 19.96
CA THR A 91 -0.23 -19.51 21.22
C THR A 91 -1.21 -19.52 22.38
N ARG A 92 -2.43 -18.99 22.17
CA ARG A 92 -3.51 -19.02 23.17
C ARG A 92 -3.92 -20.44 23.50
N SER A 93 -4.10 -21.31 22.51
CA SER A 93 -4.45 -22.72 22.72
C SER A 93 -3.39 -23.47 23.53
N ALA A 94 -2.11 -23.29 23.19
CA ALA A 94 -1.00 -23.88 23.93
C ALA A 94 -0.94 -23.37 25.37
N PHE A 95 -1.18 -22.07 25.59
CA PHE A 95 -1.25 -21.48 26.92
C PHE A 95 -2.41 -22.06 27.75
N THR A 96 -3.62 -22.12 27.19
CA THR A 96 -4.80 -22.72 27.85
C THR A 96 -4.55 -24.18 28.22
N THR A 97 -3.90 -24.95 27.35
CA THR A 97 -3.56 -26.36 27.62
C THR A 97 -2.61 -26.50 28.80
N ARG A 98 -1.58 -25.65 28.87
CA ARG A 98 -0.62 -25.64 29.99
C ARG A 98 -1.28 -25.26 31.30
N MET A 99 -2.15 -24.25 31.29
CA MET A 99 -2.88 -23.82 32.49
C MET A 99 -3.84 -24.90 32.99
N GLY A 100 -4.60 -25.56 32.11
CA GLY A 100 -5.45 -26.67 32.52
C GLY A 100 -4.66 -27.85 33.12
N GLY A 101 -3.46 -28.14 32.59
CA GLY A 101 -2.56 -29.12 33.18
C GLY A 101 -2.03 -28.72 34.57
N LEU A 102 -1.71 -27.44 34.77
CA LEU A 102 -1.28 -26.91 36.07
C LEU A 102 -2.42 -26.96 37.09
N GLU A 103 -3.64 -26.59 36.71
CA GLU A 103 -4.82 -26.66 37.58
C GLU A 103 -5.09 -28.11 38.03
N GLY A 104 -5.05 -29.07 37.10
CA GLY A 104 -5.19 -30.49 37.44
C GLY A 104 -4.07 -31.00 38.36
N PHE A 105 -2.83 -30.53 38.18
CA PHE A 105 -1.72 -30.86 39.09
C PHE A 105 -1.96 -30.30 40.50
N LEU A 106 -2.40 -29.04 40.61
CA LEU A 106 -2.70 -28.42 41.89
C LEU A 106 -3.84 -29.13 42.64
N ASP A 107 -4.87 -29.59 41.93
CA ASP A 107 -5.99 -30.35 42.51
C ASP A 107 -5.52 -31.67 43.14
N VAL A 108 -4.60 -32.39 42.48
CA VAL A 108 -3.99 -33.62 43.03
C VAL A 108 -3.20 -33.33 44.30
N ILE A 109 -2.38 -32.28 44.31
CA ILE A 109 -1.62 -31.90 45.51
C ILE A 109 -2.57 -31.58 46.67
N ALA A 110 -3.61 -30.79 46.41
CA ALA A 110 -4.62 -30.45 47.42
C ALA A 110 -5.34 -31.70 47.97
N ALA A 111 -5.68 -32.66 47.11
CA ALA A 111 -6.34 -33.91 47.53
C ALA A 111 -5.43 -34.83 48.38
N THR A 112 -4.11 -34.81 48.16
CA THR A 112 -3.15 -35.63 48.92
C THR A 112 -2.68 -34.99 50.23
N ASN A 113 -3.00 -33.71 50.46
CA ASN A 113 -2.69 -32.99 51.70
C ASN A 113 -3.93 -32.27 52.25
N PRO A 114 -4.99 -33.02 52.63
CA PRO A 114 -6.15 -32.44 53.31
C PRO A 114 -5.72 -31.96 54.71
N GLU A 115 -6.22 -30.81 55.16
CA GLU A 115 -5.96 -30.25 56.50
C GLU A 115 -6.16 -31.26 57.64
#